data_AF-A0A316NPZ6-F1
#
_entry.id   AF-A0A316NPZ6-F1
#
_cell.length_a   1.000
_cell.length_b   1.000
_cell.length_c   1.000
_cell.angle_alpha   90.00
_cell.angle_beta   90.00
_cell.angle_gamma   90.00
#
_symmetry.space_group_name_H-M   'P 1'
#
loop_
_entity.id
_entity.type
_entity.pdbx_description
1 polymer ?
#
loop_
_entity_poly.entity_id
_entity_poly.type
_entity_poly.pdbx_seq_one_letter_code
_entity_poly.pdbx_strand_id
1 'polypeptide(L)'
;MSGLKEKLLTLGFKPKDGKDCVYIKKYDAYEISIDYNEKTPEKSCINYGKAIVCHRHTTCNFNQEESLVVLECVDRLLKKGYKPENIELEKSWNLGHKDKGFLDIWVKDELGNSFLMIECKTWGKEYDKFIKETFTRKNTAKENDGGQIFSYLQQEPKATKAVCYYTSKINSKNIEYKNAIIHNKEDWSDLNQVERFKRWSKTFETNGIFDDGVPLYKVESKAIRRKDLKELKREDSDGIYNQFAEILRHNVVSDKPNAFNKIINLFLCKI
;
A
#
# COMPACT_ATOMS: atom_id res chain seq x y z
N MET A 1 6.90 -18.68 7.35
CA MET A 1 5.89 -18.37 6.31
C MET A 1 5.44 -19.65 5.63
N SER A 2 4.19 -20.10 5.82
CA SER A 2 3.69 -21.32 5.15
C SER A 2 3.41 -21.07 3.67
N GLY A 3 3.70 -22.08 2.85
CA GLY A 3 3.38 -22.11 1.42
C GLY A 3 4.09 -21.06 0.56
N LEU A 4 5.34 -20.69 0.89
CA LEU A 4 6.08 -19.66 0.15
C LEU A 4 6.26 -20.05 -1.32
N LYS A 5 6.66 -21.29 -1.60
CA LYS A 5 6.86 -21.78 -2.97
C LYS A 5 5.59 -21.63 -3.81
N GLU A 6 4.44 -22.05 -3.29
CA GLU A 6 3.14 -21.93 -3.96
C GLU A 6 2.77 -20.46 -4.22
N LYS A 7 3.08 -19.56 -3.29
CA LYS A 7 2.88 -18.11 -3.45
C LYS A 7 3.78 -17.54 -4.54
N LEU A 8 5.06 -17.95 -4.61
CA LEU A 8 5.97 -17.55 -5.69
C LEU A 8 5.50 -18.03 -7.06
N LEU A 9 5.03 -19.29 -7.14
CA LEU A 9 4.43 -19.82 -8.37
C LEU A 9 3.16 -19.05 -8.76
N THR A 10 2.32 -18.68 -7.79
CA THR A 10 1.11 -17.86 -8.01
C THR A 10 1.46 -16.45 -8.51
N LEU A 11 2.55 -15.87 -7.99
CA LEU A 11 3.10 -14.62 -8.52
C LEU A 11 3.59 -14.78 -9.95
N GLY A 12 3.86 -16.00 -10.42
CA GLY A 12 4.35 -16.29 -11.77
C GLY A 12 5.87 -16.44 -11.86
N PHE A 13 6.54 -16.63 -10.73
CA PHE A 13 7.93 -17.10 -10.74
C PHE A 13 7.98 -18.55 -11.23
N LYS A 14 8.98 -18.87 -12.05
CA LYS A 14 9.17 -20.21 -12.62
C LYS A 14 10.59 -20.71 -12.32
N PRO A 15 10.81 -22.03 -12.17
CA PRO A 15 12.16 -22.57 -12.07
C PRO A 15 13.04 -22.10 -13.23
N LYS A 16 14.31 -21.80 -12.95
CA LYS A 16 15.29 -21.43 -13.96
C LYS A 16 15.93 -22.68 -14.55
N ASP A 17 15.83 -22.85 -15.86
CA ASP A 17 16.41 -23.99 -16.56
C ASP A 17 17.92 -24.13 -16.23
N GLY A 18 18.32 -25.35 -15.85
CA GLY A 18 19.71 -25.67 -15.51
C GLY A 18 20.20 -25.11 -14.17
N LYS A 19 19.32 -24.54 -13.31
CA LYS A 19 19.67 -24.17 -11.94
C LYS A 19 18.64 -24.69 -10.95
N ASP A 20 19.09 -25.57 -10.06
CA ASP A 20 18.27 -26.04 -8.95
C ASP A 20 17.94 -24.89 -7.99
N CYS A 21 16.73 -24.93 -7.44
CA CYS A 21 16.25 -24.00 -6.42
C CYS A 21 16.22 -22.50 -6.81
N VAL A 22 16.52 -22.14 -8.05
CA VAL A 22 16.41 -20.76 -8.51
C VAL A 22 15.09 -20.56 -9.26
N TYR A 23 14.30 -19.58 -8.82
CA TYR A 23 13.07 -19.19 -9.48
C TYR A 23 13.21 -17.80 -10.08
N ILE A 24 12.69 -17.58 -11.29
CA ILE A 24 12.82 -16.33 -12.02
C ILE A 24 11.47 -15.84 -12.51
N LYS A 25 11.38 -14.53 -12.67
CA LYS A 25 10.28 -13.88 -13.36
C LYS A 25 10.81 -12.73 -14.22
N LYS A 26 10.41 -12.76 -15.48
CA LYS A 26 10.86 -11.82 -16.52
C LYS A 26 9.83 -10.72 -16.77
N TYR A 27 10.33 -9.52 -17.02
CA TYR A 27 9.59 -8.30 -17.37
C TYR A 27 10.32 -7.65 -18.54
N ASP A 28 9.94 -8.00 -19.77
CA ASP A 28 10.67 -7.65 -20.99
C ASP A 28 12.18 -8.01 -20.91
N ALA A 29 13.06 -7.01 -20.83
CA ALA A 29 14.51 -7.20 -20.71
C ALA A 29 15.02 -7.33 -19.26
N TYR A 30 14.12 -7.30 -18.28
CA TYR A 30 14.46 -7.36 -16.85
C TYR A 30 14.06 -8.71 -16.22
N GLU A 31 14.78 -9.12 -15.17
CA GLU A 31 14.52 -10.36 -14.44
C GLU A 31 14.70 -10.13 -12.93
N ILE A 32 13.72 -10.58 -12.14
CA ILE A 32 13.89 -10.80 -10.70
C ILE A 32 14.11 -12.30 -10.51
N SER A 33 15.07 -12.65 -9.64
CA SER A 33 15.35 -14.05 -9.29
C SER A 33 15.27 -14.28 -7.79
N ILE A 34 14.85 -15.47 -7.39
CA ILE A 34 14.79 -15.92 -6.01
C ILE A 34 15.62 -17.19 -5.88
N ASP A 35 16.61 -17.16 -4.99
CA ASP A 35 17.33 -18.34 -4.55
C ASP A 35 16.53 -18.97 -3.40
N TYR A 36 15.83 -20.06 -3.69
CA TYR A 36 14.86 -20.68 -2.79
C TYR A 36 15.54 -21.68 -1.86
N ASN A 37 15.42 -21.47 -0.56
CA ASN A 37 15.95 -22.40 0.43
C ASN A 37 14.88 -23.44 0.81
N GLU A 38 15.03 -24.68 0.31
CA GLU A 38 14.06 -25.74 0.55
C GLU A 38 13.95 -26.15 2.03
N LYS A 39 15.05 -26.08 2.78
CA LYS A 39 15.08 -26.45 4.20
C LYS A 39 14.51 -25.36 5.09
N THR A 40 14.68 -24.10 4.69
CA THR A 40 14.36 -22.92 5.49
C THR A 40 13.82 -21.82 4.58
N PRO A 41 12.56 -21.92 4.09
CA PRO A 41 12.01 -21.04 3.06
C PRO A 41 12.11 -19.54 3.37
N GLU A 42 12.02 -19.14 4.64
CA GLU A 42 12.18 -17.75 5.10
C GLU A 42 13.58 -17.16 4.80
N LYS A 43 14.61 -18.02 4.71
CA LYS A 43 15.97 -17.62 4.33
C LYS A 43 16.20 -17.59 2.83
N SER A 44 15.16 -17.78 2.02
CA SER A 44 15.28 -17.59 0.56
C SER A 44 15.64 -16.14 0.26
N CYS A 45 16.50 -15.92 -0.72
CA CYS A 45 17.03 -14.61 -1.06
C CYS A 45 16.35 -14.08 -2.32
N ILE A 46 15.92 -12.83 -2.28
CA ILE A 46 15.35 -12.11 -3.42
C ILE A 46 16.47 -11.27 -4.03
N ASN A 47 16.72 -11.47 -5.31
CA ASN A 47 17.56 -10.60 -6.12
C ASN A 47 16.65 -9.80 -7.05
N TYR A 48 16.47 -8.53 -6.71
CA TYR A 48 15.66 -7.59 -7.48
C TYR A 48 16.30 -7.16 -8.80
N GLY A 49 17.49 -7.64 -9.15
CA GLY A 49 18.27 -7.25 -10.33
C GLY A 49 19.18 -6.04 -10.04
N LYS A 50 19.87 -5.54 -11.08
CA LYS A 50 20.87 -4.46 -10.93
C LYS A 50 20.30 -3.05 -11.07
N ALA A 51 19.12 -2.91 -11.68
CA ALA A 51 18.55 -1.61 -11.99
C ALA A 51 17.69 -1.05 -10.85
N ILE A 52 17.02 -1.93 -10.09
CA ILE A 52 16.36 -1.55 -8.84
C ILE A 52 17.44 -1.35 -7.77
N VAL A 53 17.47 -0.16 -7.17
CA VAL A 53 18.44 0.16 -6.11
C VAL A 53 17.90 -0.29 -4.77
N CYS A 54 18.58 -1.22 -4.09
CA CYS A 54 18.26 -1.61 -2.72
C CYS A 54 19.23 -0.93 -1.75
N HIS A 55 18.76 0.05 -0.96
CA HIS A 55 19.60 0.76 0.02
C HIS A 55 19.90 -0.08 1.26
N ARG A 56 19.02 -1.04 1.54
CA ARG A 56 19.15 -2.07 2.58
C ARG A 56 18.66 -3.38 1.98
N HIS A 57 18.96 -4.48 2.67
CA HIS A 57 18.60 -5.83 2.23
C HIS A 57 17.62 -6.52 3.20
N THR A 58 16.87 -5.77 4.03
CA THR A 58 15.92 -6.42 4.95
C THR A 58 14.69 -6.97 4.22
N THR A 59 14.29 -6.35 3.11
CA THR A 59 13.21 -6.81 2.23
C THR A 59 13.70 -7.72 1.09
N CYS A 60 15.00 -8.06 1.06
CA CYS A 60 15.61 -8.96 0.07
C CYS A 60 15.62 -10.43 0.52
N ASN A 61 14.80 -10.79 1.51
CA ASN A 61 14.64 -12.14 2.05
C ASN A 61 13.23 -12.28 2.65
N PHE A 62 12.82 -13.48 3.06
CA PHE A 62 11.47 -13.74 3.59
C PHE A 62 11.42 -13.97 5.11
N ASN A 63 12.38 -13.41 5.87
CA ASN A 63 12.35 -13.47 7.33
C ASN A 63 11.19 -12.65 7.92
N GLN A 64 10.73 -11.63 7.19
CA GLN A 64 9.58 -10.81 7.53
C GLN A 64 8.43 -11.10 6.55
N GLU A 65 7.19 -11.13 7.05
CA GLU A 65 6.02 -11.34 6.19
C GLU A 65 5.82 -10.20 5.20
N GLU A 66 6.18 -8.98 5.60
CA GLU A 66 6.13 -7.77 4.79
C GLU A 66 6.99 -7.85 3.52
N SER A 67 8.11 -8.59 3.53
CA SER A 67 8.96 -8.76 2.34
C SER A 67 8.21 -9.37 1.16
N LEU A 68 7.24 -10.25 1.41
CA LEU A 68 6.40 -10.82 0.36
C LEU A 68 5.43 -9.78 -0.22
N VAL A 69 4.95 -8.85 0.61
CA VAL A 69 4.11 -7.71 0.17
C VAL A 69 4.94 -6.75 -0.67
N VAL A 70 6.17 -6.45 -0.26
CA VAL A 70 7.11 -5.62 -1.05
C VAL A 70 7.39 -6.27 -2.41
N LEU A 71 7.72 -7.56 -2.44
CA LEU A 71 7.96 -8.29 -3.69
C LEU A 71 6.75 -8.23 -4.63
N GLU A 72 5.54 -8.42 -4.11
CA GLU A 72 4.33 -8.37 -4.91
C GLU A 72 3.99 -6.95 -5.39
N CYS A 73 4.28 -5.92 -4.59
CA CYS A 73 4.14 -4.53 -4.99
C CYS A 73 5.12 -4.17 -6.12
N VAL A 74 6.38 -4.59 -6.02
CA VAL A 74 7.39 -4.43 -7.08
C VAL A 74 6.97 -5.17 -8.35
N ASP A 75 6.47 -6.40 -8.26
CA ASP A 75 5.89 -7.12 -9.39
C ASP A 75 4.80 -6.31 -10.08
N ARG A 76 3.88 -5.73 -9.31
CA ARG A 76 2.78 -4.93 -9.84
C ARG A 76 3.26 -3.67 -10.56
N LEU A 77 4.29 -2.99 -10.03
CA LEU A 77 4.92 -1.84 -10.70
C LEU A 77 5.55 -2.26 -12.03
N LEU A 78 6.35 -3.31 -12.03
CA LEU A 78 7.04 -3.79 -13.23
C LEU A 78 6.05 -4.27 -14.31
N LYS A 79 5.02 -5.03 -13.94
CA LYS A 79 3.95 -5.45 -14.85
C LYS A 79 3.20 -4.28 -15.48
N LYS A 80 3.03 -3.19 -14.72
CA LYS A 80 2.38 -1.98 -15.23
C LYS A 80 3.27 -1.21 -16.22
N GLY A 81 4.59 -1.47 -16.22
CA GLY A 81 5.56 -0.85 -17.12
C GLY A 81 6.44 0.21 -16.47
N TYR A 82 6.45 0.31 -15.12
CA TYR A 82 7.44 1.16 -14.45
C TYR A 82 8.85 0.61 -14.72
N LYS A 83 9.75 1.49 -15.15
CA LYS A 83 11.15 1.14 -15.40
C LYS A 83 11.83 0.71 -14.09
N PRO A 84 12.57 -0.40 -14.06
CA PRO A 84 13.33 -0.83 -12.88
C PRO A 84 14.24 0.26 -12.31
N GLU A 85 14.85 1.08 -13.17
CA GLU A 85 15.76 2.18 -12.81
C GLU A 85 15.06 3.30 -12.01
N ASN A 86 13.74 3.35 -12.08
CA ASN A 86 12.92 4.32 -11.39
C ASN A 86 12.44 3.82 -10.02
N ILE A 87 12.82 2.61 -9.60
CA ILE A 87 12.39 2.00 -8.34
C ILE A 87 13.58 1.87 -7.40
N GLU A 88 13.44 2.41 -6.19
CA GLU A 88 14.39 2.22 -5.11
C GLU A 88 13.70 1.59 -3.90
N LEU A 89 14.38 0.68 -3.21
CA LEU A 89 13.89 -0.04 -2.04
C LEU A 89 14.62 0.40 -0.78
N GLU A 90 13.87 0.49 0.31
CA GLU A 90 14.38 0.76 1.67
C GLU A 90 15.16 2.08 1.76
N LYS A 91 14.70 3.14 1.07
CA LYS A 91 15.34 4.46 1.11
C LYS A 91 15.17 5.08 2.50
N SER A 92 16.27 5.50 3.12
CA SER A 92 16.23 6.31 4.34
C SER A 92 16.45 7.80 4.04
N TRP A 93 15.85 8.64 4.88
CA TRP A 93 16.19 10.05 4.98
C TRP A 93 16.74 10.34 6.37
N ASN A 94 17.55 11.39 6.48
CA ASN A 94 18.02 11.88 7.77
C ASN A 94 16.86 12.61 8.46
N LEU A 95 15.96 11.83 9.06
CA LEU A 95 14.94 12.36 9.95
C LEU A 95 15.70 12.90 11.18
N GLY A 96 15.55 14.19 11.50
CA GLY A 96 16.26 14.86 12.60
C GLY A 96 15.96 14.34 14.02
N HIS A 97 15.32 13.17 14.15
CA HIS A 97 15.08 12.45 15.38
C HIS A 97 15.81 11.10 15.35
N LYS A 98 16.13 10.54 16.51
CA LYS A 98 17.02 9.37 16.68
C LYS A 98 16.60 8.10 15.91
N ASP A 99 15.40 8.04 15.34
CA ASP A 99 14.89 6.89 14.60
C ASP A 99 14.97 7.12 13.08
N LYS A 100 15.78 6.30 12.40
CA LYS A 100 15.84 6.26 10.93
C LYS A 100 14.64 5.47 10.39
N GLY A 101 13.73 6.17 9.71
CA GLY A 101 12.69 5.54 8.88
C GLY A 101 13.26 5.10 7.53
N PHE A 102 12.83 3.93 7.06
CA PHE A 102 13.17 3.39 5.75
C PHE A 102 11.87 3.19 4.97
N LEU A 103 11.70 3.90 3.86
CA LEU A 103 10.55 3.74 2.98
C LEU A 103 10.73 2.48 2.15
N ASP A 104 9.71 1.62 2.14
CA ASP A 104 9.80 0.32 1.47
C ASP A 104 10.04 0.45 -0.03
N ILE A 105 9.27 1.29 -0.72
CA ILE A 105 9.40 1.50 -2.17
C ILE A 105 9.27 2.99 -2.50
N TRP A 106 10.29 3.52 -3.16
CA TRP A 106 10.29 4.85 -3.74
C TRP A 106 10.30 4.76 -5.26
N VAL A 107 9.32 5.38 -5.91
CA VAL A 107 9.19 5.41 -7.37
C VAL A 107 9.45 6.82 -7.87
N LYS A 108 10.36 6.94 -8.83
CA LYS A 108 10.70 8.18 -9.53
C LYS A 108 10.01 8.27 -10.89
N ASP A 109 9.76 9.49 -11.36
CA ASP A 109 9.29 9.73 -12.73
C ASP A 109 10.42 9.57 -13.76
N GLU A 110 10.10 9.75 -15.04
CA GLU A 110 11.05 9.65 -16.14
C GLU A 110 12.18 10.68 -16.10
N LEU A 111 12.01 11.77 -15.34
CA LEU A 111 12.99 12.82 -15.13
C LEU A 111 13.81 12.60 -13.85
N GLY A 112 13.54 11.53 -13.11
CA GLY A 112 14.21 11.21 -11.85
C GLY A 112 13.63 11.92 -10.62
N ASN A 113 12.51 12.64 -10.75
CA ASN A 113 11.86 13.29 -9.61
C ASN A 113 11.05 12.28 -8.79
N SER A 114 10.90 12.51 -7.48
CA SER A 114 10.01 11.70 -6.64
C SER A 114 8.59 11.71 -7.21
N PHE A 115 8.03 10.53 -7.52
CA PHE A 115 6.67 10.39 -8.02
C PHE A 115 5.74 9.79 -6.96
N LEU A 116 6.10 8.61 -6.43
CA LEU A 116 5.25 7.84 -5.52
C LEU A 116 6.09 7.23 -4.40
N MET A 117 5.61 7.35 -3.17
CA MET A 117 6.19 6.70 -1.99
C MET A 117 5.23 5.65 -1.44
N ILE A 118 5.68 4.41 -1.32
CA ILE A 118 4.85 3.28 -0.91
C ILE A 118 5.42 2.66 0.37
N GLU A 119 4.57 2.58 1.38
CA GLU A 119 4.82 1.86 2.63
C GLU A 119 3.99 0.56 2.60
N CYS A 120 4.67 -0.57 2.53
CA CYS A 120 4.06 -1.89 2.53
C CYS A 120 3.74 -2.32 3.96
N LYS A 121 2.64 -3.04 4.17
CA LYS A 121 2.29 -3.65 5.46
C LYS A 121 1.67 -5.02 5.28
N THR A 122 1.86 -5.90 6.27
CA THR A 122 1.24 -7.23 6.25
C THR A 122 -0.28 -7.12 6.24
N TRP A 123 -0.92 -7.99 5.46
CA TRP A 123 -2.37 -8.00 5.28
C TRP A 123 -3.11 -8.18 6.62
N GLY A 124 -4.20 -7.43 6.80
CA GLY A 124 -5.09 -7.56 7.94
C GLY A 124 -4.74 -6.60 9.06
N LYS A 125 -4.56 -7.11 10.29
CA LYS A 125 -4.49 -6.28 11.50
C LYS A 125 -3.36 -5.26 11.48
N GLU A 126 -2.20 -5.61 10.91
CA GLU A 126 -1.06 -4.69 10.84
C GLU A 126 -1.36 -3.52 9.90
N TYR A 127 -1.79 -3.78 8.67
CA TYR A 127 -2.25 -2.75 7.75
C TYR A 127 -3.34 -1.87 8.38
N ASP A 128 -4.39 -2.45 8.96
CA ASP A 128 -5.50 -1.70 9.57
C ASP A 128 -5.04 -0.83 10.75
N LYS A 129 -4.05 -1.30 11.52
CA LYS A 129 -3.44 -0.53 12.61
C LYS A 129 -2.74 0.72 12.08
N PHE A 130 -1.90 0.59 11.06
CA PHE A 130 -1.17 1.75 10.49
C PHE A 130 -2.12 2.78 9.85
N ILE A 131 -3.18 2.31 9.19
CA ILE A 131 -4.26 3.19 8.70
C ILE A 131 -4.90 3.97 9.87
N LYS A 132 -5.23 3.29 10.97
CA LYS A 132 -5.79 3.95 12.18
C LYS A 132 -4.82 4.93 12.81
N GLU A 133 -3.53 4.58 12.89
CA GLU A 133 -2.49 5.43 13.47
C GLU A 133 -2.33 6.74 12.70
N THR A 134 -2.61 6.77 11.39
CA THR A 134 -2.67 8.02 10.62
C THR A 134 -3.64 9.05 11.24
N PHE A 135 -4.73 8.59 11.87
CA PHE A 135 -5.74 9.46 12.48
C PHE A 135 -5.55 9.72 13.97
N THR A 136 -4.68 8.98 14.65
CA THR A 136 -4.56 9.03 16.11
C THR A 136 -3.16 9.38 16.61
N ARG A 137 -2.12 9.17 15.79
CA ARG A 137 -0.73 9.46 16.15
C ARG A 137 -0.56 10.93 16.48
N LYS A 138 0.22 11.23 17.51
CA LYS A 138 0.56 12.60 17.90
C LYS A 138 2.07 12.75 18.00
N ASN A 139 2.58 13.87 17.51
CA ASN A 139 3.99 14.26 17.64
C ASN A 139 4.30 14.71 19.08
N THR A 140 5.55 15.14 19.31
CA THR A 140 6.01 15.64 20.62
C THR A 140 5.24 16.88 21.11
N ALA A 141 4.70 17.68 20.19
CA ALA A 141 3.83 18.82 20.48
C ALA A 141 2.36 18.43 20.72
N LYS A 142 2.06 17.13 20.80
CA LYS A 142 0.70 16.56 20.96
C LYS A 142 -0.26 16.87 19.79
N GLU A 143 0.27 17.25 18.64
CA GLU A 143 -0.50 17.44 17.42
C GLU A 143 -0.47 16.19 16.56
N ASN A 144 -1.58 15.86 15.90
CA ASN A 144 -1.57 14.78 14.92
C ASN A 144 -0.92 15.26 13.62
N ASP A 145 0.13 14.55 13.20
CA ASP A 145 0.96 14.83 12.04
C ASP A 145 0.75 13.82 10.90
N GLY A 146 -0.26 12.95 10.99
CA GLY A 146 -0.52 11.90 10.01
C GLY A 146 0.49 10.75 10.03
N GLY A 147 1.44 10.76 10.96
CA GLY A 147 2.43 9.71 11.13
C GLY A 147 3.42 9.55 9.99
N GLN A 148 3.94 8.34 9.88
CA GLN A 148 5.11 8.03 9.06
C GLN A 148 4.90 8.33 7.58
N ILE A 149 3.73 8.07 7.02
CA ILE A 149 3.45 8.30 5.60
C ILE A 149 3.54 9.80 5.23
N PHE A 150 3.10 10.69 6.11
CA PHE A 150 3.25 12.13 5.93
C PHE A 150 4.69 12.59 6.17
N SER A 151 5.44 11.94 7.06
CA SER A 151 6.87 12.26 7.25
C SER A 151 7.71 11.97 6.00
N TYR A 152 7.35 10.94 5.22
CA TYR A 152 7.98 10.67 3.92
C TYR A 152 7.60 11.72 2.89
N LEU A 153 6.32 12.08 2.83
CA LEU A 153 5.86 13.15 1.95
C LEU A 153 6.59 14.48 2.20
N GLN A 154 6.96 14.75 3.46
CA GLN A 154 7.72 15.94 3.83
C GLN A 154 9.16 15.96 3.29
N GLN A 155 9.71 14.82 2.85
CA GLN A 155 11.08 14.74 2.33
C GLN A 155 11.19 15.30 0.91
N GLU A 156 10.21 15.00 0.05
CA GLU A 156 10.17 15.44 -1.35
C GLU A 156 8.82 16.10 -1.67
N PRO A 157 8.49 17.21 -0.97
CA PRO A 157 7.12 17.74 -0.89
C PRO A 157 6.58 18.36 -2.18
N LYS A 158 7.48 18.76 -3.10
CA LYS A 158 7.14 19.44 -4.36
C LYS A 158 7.01 18.46 -5.53
N ALA A 159 7.85 17.42 -5.53
CA ALA A 159 7.90 16.44 -6.60
C ALA A 159 6.85 15.33 -6.42
N THR A 160 6.78 14.76 -5.21
CA THR A 160 5.96 13.58 -4.91
C THR A 160 4.49 13.85 -5.23
N LYS A 161 3.87 12.99 -6.06
CA LYS A 161 2.47 13.12 -6.47
C LYS A 161 1.51 12.37 -5.54
N ALA A 162 1.97 11.26 -4.97
CA ALA A 162 1.19 10.54 -3.98
C ALA A 162 2.06 9.75 -2.99
N VAL A 163 1.48 9.48 -1.82
CA VAL A 163 1.98 8.48 -0.88
C VAL A 163 0.92 7.41 -0.68
N CYS A 164 1.34 6.18 -0.40
CA CYS A 164 0.47 5.02 -0.44
C CYS A 164 0.83 4.03 0.66
N TYR A 165 -0.12 3.64 1.50
CA TYR A 165 -0.01 2.36 2.19
C TYR A 165 -0.43 1.25 1.23
N TYR A 166 0.33 0.17 1.17
CA TYR A 166 0.07 -0.97 0.30
C TYR A 166 0.06 -2.27 1.10
N THR A 167 -0.84 -3.18 0.73
CA THR A 167 -0.84 -4.52 1.28
C THR A 167 -1.36 -5.52 0.27
N SER A 168 -0.89 -6.77 0.36
CA SER A 168 -1.40 -7.86 -0.45
C SER A 168 -1.39 -9.18 0.29
N LYS A 169 -2.29 -10.08 -0.12
CA LYS A 169 -2.30 -11.48 0.27
C LYS A 169 -2.33 -12.34 -0.98
N ILE A 170 -1.55 -13.41 -0.95
CA ILE A 170 -1.45 -14.38 -2.04
C ILE A 170 -2.06 -15.67 -1.52
N ASN A 171 -3.19 -16.04 -2.15
CA ASN A 171 -3.85 -17.31 -1.95
C ASN A 171 -3.48 -18.25 -3.12
N SER A 172 -3.78 -19.54 -3.02
CA SER A 172 -3.37 -20.56 -4.01
C SER A 172 -3.75 -20.30 -5.47
N LYS A 173 -4.69 -19.39 -5.74
CA LYS A 173 -5.15 -19.06 -7.11
C LYS A 173 -5.33 -17.57 -7.38
N ASN A 174 -5.20 -16.70 -6.38
CA ASN A 174 -5.53 -15.29 -6.51
C ASN A 174 -4.61 -14.42 -5.68
N ILE A 175 -4.37 -13.20 -6.16
CA ILE A 175 -3.63 -12.16 -5.48
C ILE A 175 -4.62 -11.04 -5.20
N GLU A 176 -4.90 -10.78 -3.93
CA GLU A 176 -5.70 -9.64 -3.50
C GLU A 176 -4.76 -8.57 -2.95
N TYR A 177 -4.95 -7.32 -3.37
CA TYR A 177 -4.24 -6.17 -2.81
C TYR A 177 -5.22 -5.11 -2.34
N LYS A 178 -4.75 -4.26 -1.45
CA LYS A 178 -5.41 -3.02 -1.06
C LYS A 178 -4.35 -1.92 -1.04
N ASN A 179 -4.80 -0.71 -1.31
CA ASN A 179 -4.01 0.47 -1.08
C ASN A 179 -4.86 1.53 -0.36
N ALA A 180 -4.15 2.48 0.24
CA ALA A 180 -4.72 3.68 0.82
C ALA A 180 -3.82 4.84 0.41
N ILE A 181 -4.28 5.57 -0.58
CA ILE A 181 -3.51 6.57 -1.30
C ILE A 181 -3.89 7.97 -0.79
N ILE A 182 -2.87 8.81 -0.59
CA ILE A 182 -3.02 10.24 -0.31
C ILE A 182 -2.39 10.99 -1.47
N HIS A 183 -3.19 11.78 -2.18
CA HIS A 183 -2.71 12.66 -3.24
C HIS A 183 -2.02 13.87 -2.61
N ASN A 184 -0.78 14.12 -3.01
CA ASN A 184 -0.11 15.36 -2.67
C ASN A 184 -0.54 16.43 -3.68
N LYS A 185 -1.39 17.35 -3.21
CA LYS A 185 -1.87 18.45 -4.06
C LYS A 185 -0.80 19.51 -4.21
N GLU A 186 -0.80 20.20 -5.35
CA GLU A 186 0.20 21.23 -5.64
C GLU A 186 0.17 22.37 -4.62
N ASP A 187 -1.02 22.74 -4.14
CA ASP A 187 -1.20 23.77 -3.10
C ASP A 187 -0.70 23.35 -1.71
N TRP A 188 -0.15 22.14 -1.57
CA TRP A 188 0.47 21.67 -0.33
C TRP A 188 1.99 21.87 -0.32
N SER A 189 2.62 22.26 -1.43
CA SER A 189 4.08 22.31 -1.62
C SER A 189 4.86 22.88 -0.43
N ASP A 190 4.36 23.95 0.17
CA ASP A 190 5.06 24.70 1.22
C ASP A 190 4.50 24.43 2.64
N LEU A 191 3.55 23.51 2.76
CA LEU A 191 2.99 23.09 4.06
C LEU A 191 3.93 22.11 4.78
N ASN A 192 4.00 22.25 6.10
CA ASN A 192 4.65 21.27 6.97
C ASN A 192 3.77 20.00 7.16
N GLN A 193 4.33 18.98 7.80
CA GLN A 193 3.68 17.69 7.98
C GLN A 193 2.29 17.79 8.67
N VAL A 194 2.19 18.58 9.75
CA VAL A 194 0.94 18.78 10.51
C VAL A 194 -0.09 19.52 9.66
N GLU A 195 0.32 20.55 8.94
CA GLU A 195 -0.56 21.33 8.06
C GLU A 195 -1.09 20.49 6.89
N ARG A 196 -0.24 19.69 6.23
CA ARG A 196 -0.67 18.74 5.19
C ARG A 196 -1.69 17.76 5.74
N PHE A 197 -1.41 17.19 6.90
CA PHE A 197 -2.37 16.31 7.55
C PHE A 197 -3.69 17.06 7.76
N LYS A 198 -3.70 18.24 8.39
CA LYS A 198 -4.93 19.03 8.63
C LYS A 198 -5.70 19.36 7.34
N ARG A 199 -5.00 19.63 6.23
CA ARG A 199 -5.60 19.98 4.93
C ARG A 199 -6.15 18.77 4.16
N TRP A 200 -5.61 17.58 4.39
CA TRP A 200 -6.10 16.36 3.78
C TRP A 200 -7.54 16.04 4.22
N SER A 201 -8.36 15.56 3.28
CA SER A 201 -9.78 15.23 3.46
C SER A 201 -10.07 14.08 4.42
N LYS A 202 -9.04 13.46 5.01
CA LYS A 202 -9.14 12.28 5.88
C LYS A 202 -9.72 11.06 5.19
N THR A 203 -9.74 11.07 3.86
CA THR A 203 -10.23 9.99 3.03
C THR A 203 -9.09 9.49 2.17
N PHE A 204 -8.83 8.19 2.26
CA PHE A 204 -7.86 7.53 1.40
C PHE A 204 -8.52 7.15 0.09
N GLU A 205 -7.83 7.43 -1.01
CA GLU A 205 -8.20 6.90 -2.32
C GLU A 205 -7.80 5.42 -2.37
N THR A 206 -8.66 4.56 -2.93
CA THR A 206 -8.45 3.10 -3.00
C THR A 206 -8.04 2.63 -4.40
N ASN A 207 -7.90 3.57 -5.32
CA ASN A 207 -7.53 3.36 -6.71
C ASN A 207 -6.84 4.64 -7.24
N GLY A 208 -6.28 4.55 -8.43
CA GLY A 208 -5.71 5.67 -9.17
C GLY A 208 -4.20 5.61 -9.38
N ILE A 209 -3.56 4.48 -9.06
CA ILE A 209 -2.13 4.22 -9.34
C ILE A 209 -1.99 2.92 -10.13
N PHE A 210 -2.38 1.80 -9.52
CA PHE A 210 -2.15 0.47 -10.09
C PHE A 210 -3.21 0.04 -11.10
N ASP A 211 -4.33 0.76 -11.14
CA ASP A 211 -5.51 0.39 -11.90
C ASP A 211 -5.30 0.46 -13.42
N ASP A 212 -5.97 -0.45 -14.13
CA ASP A 212 -5.92 -0.52 -15.59
C ASP A 212 -6.38 0.80 -16.22
N GLY A 213 -5.60 1.34 -17.15
CA GLY A 213 -5.88 2.60 -17.83
C GLY A 213 -5.63 3.86 -17.00
N VAL A 214 -4.96 3.76 -15.84
CA VAL A 214 -4.21 4.91 -15.28
C VAL A 214 -2.85 4.95 -15.97
N PRO A 215 -2.46 6.06 -16.62
CA PRO A 215 -1.14 6.16 -17.25
C PRO A 215 0.01 6.04 -16.24
N LEU A 216 1.19 5.62 -16.71
CA LEU A 216 2.41 5.69 -15.90
C LEU A 216 2.68 7.13 -15.46
N TYR A 217 3.23 7.29 -14.25
CA TYR A 217 3.61 8.59 -13.68
C TYR A 217 2.46 9.59 -13.58
N LYS A 218 1.22 9.09 -13.48
CA LYS A 218 0.02 9.86 -13.15
C LYS A 218 -0.74 9.21 -12.00
N VAL A 219 -1.43 10.05 -11.23
CA VAL A 219 -2.31 9.62 -10.14
C VAL A 219 -3.70 10.14 -10.43
N GLU A 220 -4.61 9.25 -10.80
CA GLU A 220 -5.95 9.61 -11.26
C GLU A 220 -7.00 8.67 -10.65
N SER A 221 -7.68 9.11 -9.59
CA SER A 221 -8.79 8.37 -8.99
C SER A 221 -9.89 8.14 -10.01
N LYS A 222 -10.36 6.90 -10.11
CA LYS A 222 -11.48 6.51 -10.94
C LYS A 222 -12.76 6.51 -10.13
N ALA A 223 -13.80 7.07 -10.74
CA ALA A 223 -15.14 6.94 -10.21
C ALA A 223 -15.52 5.45 -10.12
N ILE A 224 -16.02 5.05 -8.95
CA ILE A 224 -16.51 3.70 -8.70
C ILE A 224 -17.69 3.44 -9.64
N ARG A 225 -17.57 2.42 -10.50
CA ARG A 225 -18.64 1.99 -11.40
C ARG A 225 -19.41 0.85 -10.78
N ARG A 226 -20.60 0.57 -11.31
CA ARG A 226 -21.45 -0.54 -10.84
C ARG A 226 -20.71 -1.88 -10.79
N LYS A 227 -19.80 -2.13 -11.75
CA LYS A 227 -18.97 -3.35 -11.80
C LYS A 227 -17.93 -3.47 -10.67
N ASP A 228 -17.59 -2.34 -10.03
CA ASP A 228 -16.59 -2.27 -8.96
C ASP A 228 -17.25 -2.44 -7.57
N LEU A 229 -18.58 -2.44 -7.51
CA LEU A 229 -19.35 -2.64 -6.29
C LEU A 229 -19.31 -4.11 -5.88
N LYS A 230 -19.14 -4.36 -4.58
CA LYS A 230 -19.25 -5.69 -3.99
C LYS A 230 -20.69 -5.94 -3.57
N GLU A 231 -21.17 -7.15 -3.83
CA GLU A 231 -22.46 -7.60 -3.32
C GLU A 231 -22.40 -7.71 -1.79
N LEU A 232 -23.41 -7.16 -1.11
CA LEU A 232 -23.53 -7.24 0.34
C LEU A 232 -23.96 -8.65 0.73
N LYS A 233 -23.10 -9.37 1.45
CA LYS A 233 -23.43 -10.69 2.01
C LYS A 233 -24.05 -10.52 3.39
N ARG A 234 -24.81 -11.52 3.86
CA ARG A 234 -25.38 -11.52 5.22
C ARG A 234 -24.32 -11.32 6.31
N GLU A 235 -23.13 -11.87 6.11
CA GLU A 235 -21.97 -11.73 7.00
C GLU A 235 -21.47 -10.27 7.11
N ASP A 236 -21.68 -9.45 6.06
CA ASP A 236 -21.26 -8.05 6.05
C ASP A 236 -22.26 -7.15 6.81
N SER A 237 -23.54 -7.55 6.86
CA SER A 237 -24.63 -6.74 7.44
C SER A 237 -24.41 -6.41 8.91
N ASP A 238 -23.96 -7.38 9.72
CA ASP A 238 -23.72 -7.16 11.15
C ASP A 238 -22.55 -6.20 11.37
N GLY A 239 -21.51 -6.30 10.54
CA GLY A 239 -20.37 -5.37 10.58
C GLY A 239 -20.79 -3.95 10.24
N ILE A 240 -21.56 -3.78 9.17
CA ILE A 240 -22.08 -2.47 8.74
C ILE A 240 -23.00 -1.89 9.81
N TYR A 241 -23.94 -2.67 10.34
CA TYR A 241 -24.83 -2.22 11.41
C TYR A 241 -24.06 -1.75 12.65
N ASN A 242 -23.05 -2.53 13.08
CA ASN A 242 -22.24 -2.16 14.23
C ASN A 242 -21.46 -0.85 14.01
N GLN A 243 -20.91 -0.64 12.82
CA GLN A 243 -20.24 0.61 12.46
C GLN A 243 -21.20 1.79 12.51
N PHE A 244 -22.40 1.66 11.93
CA PHE A 244 -23.42 2.70 12.03
C PHE A 244 -23.85 2.95 13.48
N ALA A 245 -24.10 1.91 14.27
CA ALA A 245 -24.47 2.04 15.68
C ALA A 245 -23.38 2.68 16.54
N GLU A 246 -22.11 2.48 16.18
CA GLU A 246 -20.97 3.16 16.81
C GLU A 246 -20.91 4.65 16.43
N ILE A 247 -21.11 5.00 15.16
CA ILE A 247 -21.20 6.40 14.71
C ILE A 247 -22.34 7.13 15.44
N LEU A 248 -23.53 6.50 15.51
CA LEU A 248 -24.69 7.06 16.18
C LEU A 248 -24.45 7.24 17.69
N ARG A 249 -23.70 6.33 18.33
CA ARG A 249 -23.26 6.47 19.73
C ARG A 249 -22.36 7.69 19.94
N HIS A 250 -21.36 7.86 19.09
CA HIS A 250 -20.43 9.00 19.19
C HIS A 250 -21.14 10.35 18.99
N ASN A 251 -22.23 10.38 18.21
CA ASN A 251 -23.03 11.57 17.96
C ASN A 251 -24.26 11.71 18.88
N VAL A 252 -24.34 10.92 19.95
CA VAL A 252 -25.39 11.01 20.99
C VAL A 252 -26.82 10.87 20.41
N VAL A 253 -26.98 10.07 19.35
CA VAL A 253 -28.30 9.75 18.81
C VAL A 253 -28.97 8.68 19.69
N SER A 254 -30.10 9.04 20.30
CA SER A 254 -30.82 8.21 21.27
C SER A 254 -31.52 7.00 20.64
N ASP A 255 -32.28 7.22 19.57
CA ASP A 255 -33.03 6.17 18.86
C ASP A 255 -32.25 5.61 17.66
N LYS A 256 -31.24 4.79 17.97
CA LYS A 256 -30.29 4.25 16.96
C LYS A 256 -30.97 3.35 15.91
N PRO A 257 -31.87 2.41 16.28
CA PRO A 257 -32.53 1.56 15.28
C PRO A 257 -33.37 2.36 14.28
N ASN A 258 -34.10 3.37 14.76
CA ASN A 258 -34.91 4.25 13.89
C ASN A 258 -34.03 5.13 13.00
N ALA A 259 -32.95 5.70 13.55
CA ALA A 259 -32.00 6.48 12.76
C ALA A 259 -31.34 5.64 11.65
N PHE A 260 -30.93 4.40 11.97
CA PHE A 260 -30.40 3.47 10.98
C PHE A 260 -31.44 3.17 9.87
N ASN A 261 -32.67 2.85 10.24
CA ASN A 261 -33.74 2.56 9.28
C ASN A 261 -34.04 3.77 8.35
N LYS A 262 -34.10 4.98 8.90
CA LYS A 262 -34.30 6.20 8.10
C LYS A 262 -33.15 6.42 7.11
N ILE A 263 -31.91 6.24 7.55
CA ILE A 263 -30.71 6.37 6.71
C ILE A 263 -30.72 5.32 5.58
N ILE A 264 -31.01 4.06 5.90
CA ILE A 264 -31.08 2.99 4.89
C ILE A 264 -32.23 3.24 3.90
N ASN A 265 -33.40 3.67 4.36
CA ASN A 265 -34.52 4.00 3.48
C ASN A 265 -34.20 5.16 2.53
N LEU A 266 -33.45 6.17 3.01
CA LEU A 266 -32.92 7.25 2.18
C LEU A 266 -31.98 6.72 1.10
N PHE A 267 -31.03 5.84 1.45
CA PHE A 267 -30.09 5.25 0.50
C PHE A 267 -30.73 4.31 -0.52
N LEU A 268 -31.74 3.53 -0.09
CA LEU A 268 -32.48 2.62 -0.95
C LEU A 268 -33.58 3.32 -1.76
N CYS A 269 -33.76 4.63 -1.57
CA CYS A 269 -34.84 5.43 -2.14
C CYS A 269 -36.21 4.74 -1.98
N LYS A 270 -36.44 4.12 -0.80
CA LYS A 270 -37.69 3.42 -0.46
C LYS A 270 -38.72 4.36 0.20
N ILE A 271 -38.59 5.66 -0.01
CA ILE A 271 -39.56 6.66 0.47
C ILE A 271 -40.76 6.68 -0.48
#